data_AF-A0A2M7FNW0-F1
#
_entry.id   AF-A0A2M7FNW0-F1
#
_cell.length_a   1.000
_cell.length_b   1.000
_cell.length_c   1.000
_cell.angle_alpha   90.00
_cell.angle_beta   90.00
_cell.angle_gamma   90.00
#
_symmetry.space_group_name_H-M   'P 1'
#
loop_
_entity.id
_entity.type
_entity.pdbx_description
1 polymer ?
#
loop_
_entity_poly.entity_id
_entity_poly.type
_entity_poly.pdbx_seq_one_letter_code
_entity_poly.pdbx_strand_id
1 'polypeptide(L)' 'MTDDQRLALQALSQDLTRIALGRYRNQPKMATRFTEEAKKRLMELPRIKFYDQILSSLNSPLERSAEDILMYSTLIRNRA' A
#
# COMPACT_ATOMS: atom_id res chain seq x y z
N MET A 1 -4.05 -15.45 -12.19
CA MET A 1 -4.35 -14.71 -10.95
C MET A 1 -5.68 -15.24 -10.46
N THR A 2 -5.75 -15.73 -9.22
CA THR A 2 -7.01 -16.21 -8.63
C THR A 2 -7.90 -15.03 -8.23
N ASP A 3 -9.19 -15.28 -8.02
CA ASP A 3 -10.11 -14.23 -7.55
C ASP A 3 -9.69 -13.69 -6.16
N ASP A 4 -9.17 -14.55 -5.29
CA ASP A 4 -8.62 -14.16 -4.00
C ASP A 4 -7.42 -13.22 -4.15
N GLN A 5 -6.54 -13.47 -5.13
CA GLN A 5 -5.40 -12.59 -5.42
C GLN A 5 -5.87 -11.23 -5.96
N ARG A 6 -6.92 -11.18 -6.78
CA ARG A 6 -7.53 -9.92 -7.22
C ARG A 6 -8.07 -9.12 -6.04
N LEU A 7 -8.86 -9.76 -5.18
CA LEU A 7 -9.41 -9.13 -3.98
C LEU A 7 -8.32 -8.60 -3.06
N ALA A 8 -7.25 -9.38 -2.85
CA ALA A 8 -6.12 -8.97 -2.04
C ALA A 8 -5.35 -7.79 -2.66
N LEU A 9 -5.17 -7.75 -4.00
CA LEU A 9 -4.56 -6.62 -4.70
C LEU A 9 -5.43 -5.37 -4.64
N GLN A 10 -6.75 -5.50 -4.79
CA GLN A 10 -7.69 -4.38 -4.64
C GLN A 10 -7.65 -3.82 -3.22
N ALA A 11 -7.67 -4.69 -2.21
CA ALA A 11 -7.58 -4.29 -0.81
C ALA A 11 -6.24 -3.59 -0.52
N LEU A 12 -5.11 -4.15 -1.00
CA LEU A 12 -3.79 -3.52 -0.90
C LEU A 12 -3.78 -2.12 -1.54
N SER A 13 -4.33 -1.97 -2.75
CA SER A 13 -4.45 -0.67 -3.42
C SER A 13 -5.22 0.35 -2.56
N GLN A 14 -6.33 -0.06 -1.95
CA GLN A 14 -7.09 0.83 -1.08
C GLN A 14 -6.32 1.19 0.19
N ASP A 15 -5.62 0.23 0.80
CA ASP A 15 -4.80 0.47 1.99
C ASP A 15 -3.67 1.46 1.68
N LEU A 16 -2.95 1.29 0.57
CA LEU A 16 -1.93 2.24 0.11
C LEU A 16 -2.53 3.65 -0.09
N THR A 17 -3.71 3.75 -0.72
CA THR A 17 -4.39 5.04 -0.90
C THR A 17 -4.69 5.72 0.45
N ARG A 18 -5.13 4.95 1.45
CA ARG A 18 -5.42 5.46 2.80
C ARG A 18 -4.15 5.86 3.54
N ILE A 19 -3.04 5.15 3.35
CA ILE A 19 -1.74 5.53 3.91
C ILE A 19 -1.26 6.85 3.30
N ALA A 20 -1.33 6.98 1.97
CA ALA A 20 -0.95 8.21 1.28
C ALA A 20 -1.77 9.42 1.78
N LEU A 21 -3.09 9.26 1.90
CA LEU A 21 -3.97 10.31 2.45
C LEU A 21 -3.65 10.61 3.92
N GLY A 22 -3.43 9.59 4.74
CA GLY A 22 -3.08 9.75 6.15
C GLY A 22 -1.74 10.47 6.33
N ARG A 23 -0.74 10.17 5.50
CA ARG A 23 0.56 10.86 5.46
C ARG A 23 0.40 12.31 5.01
N TYR A 24 -0.28 12.55 3.89
CA TYR A 24 -0.50 13.89 3.34
C TYR A 24 -1.29 14.81 4.28
N ARG A 25 -2.29 14.28 5.00
CA ARG A 25 -3.14 15.04 5.92
C ARG A 25 -2.60 15.10 7.36
N ASN A 26 -1.37 14.62 7.59
CA ASN A 26 -0.76 14.53 8.91
C ASN A 26 -1.66 13.79 9.95
N GLN A 27 -2.25 12.67 9.54
CA GLN A 27 -3.07 11.76 10.35
C GLN A 27 -2.29 10.47 10.67
N PRO A 28 -1.32 10.51 11.61
CA PRO A 28 -0.41 9.39 11.85
C PRO A 28 -1.12 8.12 12.31
N LYS A 29 -2.18 8.22 13.12
CA LYS A 29 -2.95 7.05 13.58
C LYS A 29 -3.57 6.26 12.42
N MET A 30 -4.11 6.97 11.42
CA MET A 30 -4.68 6.35 10.22
C MET A 30 -3.56 5.73 9.38
N ALA A 31 -2.49 6.48 9.12
CA ALA A 31 -1.36 6.00 8.32
C ALA A 31 -0.73 4.74 8.93
N THR A 32 -0.54 4.68 10.25
CA THR A 32 0.02 3.52 10.95
C THR A 32 -0.89 2.30 10.81
N ARG A 33 -2.18 2.44 11.13
CA ARG A 33 -3.16 1.34 11.03
C ARG A 33 -3.15 0.71 9.63
N PHE A 34 -3.26 1.52 8.58
CA PHE A 34 -3.29 0.98 7.22
C PHE A 34 -1.93 0.49 6.75
N THR A 35 -0.82 0.99 7.30
CA THR A 35 0.52 0.44 7.04
C THR A 35 0.66 -0.99 7.54
N GLU A 36 0.12 -1.29 8.71
CA GLU A 36 0.11 -2.66 9.27
C GLU A 36 -0.72 -3.61 8.40
N GLU A 37 -1.91 -3.19 7.98
CA GLU A 37 -2.77 -3.97 7.09
C GLU A 37 -2.14 -4.20 5.72
N ALA A 38 -1.55 -3.16 5.12
CA ALA A 38 -0.86 -3.28 3.84
C ALA A 38 0.32 -4.26 3.91
N LYS A 39 1.09 -4.26 5.02
CA LYS A 39 2.20 -5.20 5.23
C LYS A 39 1.71 -6.65 5.32
N LYS A 40 0.63 -6.91 6.07
CA LYS A 40 0.04 -8.26 6.16
C LYS A 40 -0.37 -8.78 4.78
N ARG A 41 -1.12 -7.98 4.01
CA ARG A 41 -1.53 -8.34 2.65
C ARG A 41 -0.36 -8.55 1.71
N LEU A 42 0.70 -7.74 1.85
CA LEU A 42 1.91 -7.94 1.04
C LEU A 42 2.48 -9.34 1.27
N MET A 43 2.57 -9.79 2.52
CA MET A 43 3.10 -11.13 2.87
C MET A 43 2.21 -12.28 2.35
N GLU A 44 0.91 -12.07 2.24
CA GLU A 44 -0.06 -13.07 1.73
C GLU A 44 -0.08 -13.15 0.20
N LEU A 45 0.39 -12.10 -0.49
CA LEU A 45 0.43 -12.03 -1.93
C LEU A 45 1.72 -12.67 -2.49
N PRO A 46 1.68 -13.29 -3.69
CA PRO A 46 2.90 -13.63 -4.40
C PRO A 46 3.72 -12.35 -4.66
N ARG A 47 5.05 -12.48 -4.68
CA ARG A 47 5.96 -11.33 -4.81
C ARG A 47 5.72 -10.59 -6.14
N ILE A 48 4.97 -9.49 -6.07
CA ILE A 48 4.64 -8.64 -7.22
C ILE A 48 5.84 -7.77 -7.64
N LYS A 49 5.83 -7.27 -8.88
CA LYS A 49 6.92 -6.46 -9.47
C LYS A 49 7.44 -5.31 -8.57
N PHE A 50 6.56 -4.72 -7.76
CA PHE A 50 6.88 -3.56 -6.92
C PHE A 50 6.93 -3.88 -5.43
N TYR A 51 6.98 -5.17 -5.06
CA TYR A 51 6.89 -5.62 -3.67
C TYR A 51 7.91 -4.92 -2.77
N ASP A 52 9.19 -4.94 -3.16
CA ASP A 52 10.28 -4.43 -2.33
C ASP A 52 10.22 -2.90 -2.21
N GLN A 53 9.84 -2.22 -3.29
CA GLN A 53 9.67 -0.77 -3.28
C GLN A 53 8.47 -0.35 -2.42
N ILE A 54 7.34 -1.06 -2.52
CA ILE A 54 6.18 -0.83 -1.65
C ILE A 54 6.59 -1.02 -0.19
N LEU A 55 7.27 -2.12 0.15
CA LEU A 55 7.71 -2.39 1.51
C LEU A 55 8.67 -1.30 2.03
N SER A 56 9.59 -0.85 1.20
CA SER A 56 10.49 0.27 1.52
C SER A 56 9.72 1.56 1.80
N SER A 57 8.79 1.95 0.92
CA SER A 57 7.96 3.15 1.11
C SER A 57 7.08 3.05 2.36
N LEU A 58 6.55 1.86 2.68
CA LEU A 58 5.79 1.62 3.90
C LEU A 58 6.63 1.83 5.18
N ASN A 59 7.92 1.51 5.14
CA ASN A 59 8.85 1.68 6.26
C ASN A 59 9.45 3.10 6.35
N SER A 60 9.38 3.89 5.29
CA SER A 60 9.89 5.26 5.27
C SER A 60 9.07 6.20 6.17
N PRO A 61 9.69 7.22 6.81
CA PRO A 61 8.98 8.26 7.55
C PRO A 61 7.91 8.98 6.70
N LEU A 62 6.90 9.51 7.41
CA LEU A 62 5.57 9.86 6.91
C LEU A 62 5.55 10.85 5.73
N GLU A 63 6.37 11.90 5.72
CA GLU A 63 6.19 13.00 4.76
C GLU A 63 6.72 12.70 3.35
N ARG A 64 7.90 12.09 3.22
CA ARG A 64 8.56 11.91 1.89
C ARG A 64 8.01 10.77 1.05
N SER A 65 7.08 10.00 1.59
CA SER A 65 6.66 8.70 1.02
C SER A 65 5.18 8.67 0.63
N ALA A 66 4.44 9.76 0.85
CA ALA A 66 3.01 9.83 0.52
C ALA A 66 2.77 9.70 -0.99
N GLU A 67 3.57 10.38 -1.81
CA GLU A 67 3.46 10.37 -3.28
C GLU A 67 3.84 9.01 -3.87
N ASP A 68 4.94 8.41 -3.41
CA ASP A 68 5.35 7.07 -3.82
C ASP A 68 4.26 6.03 -3.52
N ILE A 69 3.68 6.08 -2.32
CA ILE A 69 2.61 5.17 -1.92
C ILE A 69 1.37 5.36 -2.78
N LEU A 70 1.03 6.61 -3.14
CA LEU A 70 -0.09 6.90 -4.04
C LEU A 70 0.17 6.41 -5.47
N MET A 71 1.41 6.53 -5.94
CA MET A 71 1.83 5.96 -7.23
C MET A 71 1.64 4.44 -7.22
N TYR A 72 2.13 3.74 -6.19
CA TYR A 72 1.98 2.30 -6.08
C TYR A 72 0.52 1.85 -5.94
N SER A 73 -0.32 2.61 -5.23
CA SER A 73 -1.76 2.29 -5.16
C SER A 73 -2.40 2.29 -6.55
N THR A 74 -2.06 3.29 -7.37
CA THR A 74 -2.56 3.42 -8.75
C THR A 74 -2.04 2.29 -9.64
N LEU A 75 -0.75 1.96 -9.55
CA LEU A 75 -0.15 0.87 -10.32
C LEU A 75 -0.75 -0.50 -9.96
N ILE A 76 -1.05 -0.73 -8.68
CA ILE A 76 -1.70 -1.97 -8.24
C ILE A 76 -3.16 -2.01 -8.70
N ARG A 77 -3.91 -0.91 -8.53
CA ARG A 77 -5.31 -0.80 -8.97
C ARG A 77 -5.47 -1.12 -10.45
N ASN A 78 -4.58 -0.63 -11.30
CA ASN A 78 -4.66 -0.83 -12.75
C ASN A 78 -4.25 -2.25 -13.19
N ARG A 79 -3.75 -3.09 -12.27
CA ARG A 79 -3.37 -4.49 -12.52
C ARG A 79 -4.28 -5.50 -11.82
N ALA A 80 -5.08 -5.04 -10.86
CA ALA A 80 -5.97 -5.87 -10.05
C ALA A 80 -7.24 -6.28 -10.82
#